data_AF-A0A7J9Z0I2-F1
#
_entry.id   AF-A0A7J9Z0I2-F1
#
_cell.length_a   1.000
_cell.length_b   1.000
_cell.length_c   1.000
_cell.angle_alpha   90.00
_cell.angle_beta   90.00
_cell.angle_gamma   90.00
#
_symmetry.space_group_name_H-M   'P 1'
#
loop_
_entity.id
_entity.type
_entity.pdbx_description
1 polymer ?
#
loop_
_entity_poly.entity_id
_entity_poly.type
_entity_poly.pdbx_seq_one_letter_code
_entity_poly.pdbx_strand_id
1 'polypeptide(L)'
;HFEPPDSIAELSVAAPVFLNIRLDPEWVAAQVGPIRAAGPRYGRASTEAPRRINVEFVSANPTGPLHVGNARGAFVGDVLSRVLSAAGHDVTREYY
;
A
#
# COMPACT_ATOMS: atom_id res chain seq x y z
N HIS A 1 -7.28 -25.31 21.53
CA HIS A 1 -6.40 -25.94 20.53
C HIS A 1 -6.47 -25.08 19.29
N PHE A 2 -5.42 -24.35 18.95
CA PHE A 2 -5.36 -23.57 17.71
C PHE A 2 -4.54 -24.40 16.73
N GLU A 3 -5.18 -24.92 15.69
CA GLU A 3 -4.48 -25.61 14.62
C GLU A 3 -4.04 -24.55 13.60
N PRO A 4 -2.72 -24.33 13.43
CA PRO A 4 -2.25 -23.31 12.52
C PRO A 4 -2.63 -23.70 11.08
N PRO A 5 -3.02 -22.73 10.23
CA PRO A 5 -3.25 -23.01 8.81
C PRO A 5 -1.95 -23.47 8.12
N ASP A 6 -2.10 -24.22 7.02
CA ASP A 6 -1.00 -24.78 6.21
C ASP A 6 0.04 -23.74 5.76
N SER A 7 -0.31 -22.45 5.77
CA SER A 7 0.61 -21.35 5.46
C SER A 7 1.66 -21.07 6.54
N ILE A 8 1.53 -21.67 7.73
CA ILE A 8 2.38 -21.42 8.90
C ILE A 8 3.21 -22.67 9.20
N ALA A 9 4.54 -22.55 9.08
CA ALA A 9 5.47 -23.62 9.43
C ALA A 9 5.81 -23.63 10.93
N GLU A 10 5.82 -22.47 11.59
CA GLU A 10 6.20 -22.40 13.00
C GLU A 10 5.52 -21.22 13.71
N LEU A 11 5.11 -21.48 14.95
CA LEU A 11 4.71 -20.48 15.94
C LEU A 11 5.61 -20.64 17.16
N SER A 12 6.34 -19.59 17.55
CA SER A 12 7.18 -19.61 18.74
C SER A 12 6.96 -18.37 19.60
N VAL A 13 6.91 -18.57 20.93
CA VAL A 13 6.80 -17.47 21.89
C VAL A 13 8.22 -17.00 22.21
N ALA A 14 8.53 -15.76 21.85
CA ALA A 14 9.70 -15.07 22.36
C ALA A 14 9.32 -14.35 23.68
N ALA A 15 10.33 -14.04 24.51
CA ALA A 15 10.22 -13.40 25.83
C ALA A 15 9.00 -12.46 25.98
N PRO A 16 8.42 -12.33 27.19
CA PRO A 16 7.04 -12.67 27.58
C PRO A 16 5.86 -12.07 26.79
N VAL A 17 6.09 -11.34 25.71
CA VAL A 17 5.06 -10.56 24.99
C VAL A 17 5.13 -10.67 23.46
N PHE A 18 5.98 -11.55 22.90
CA PHE A 18 6.09 -11.69 21.45
C PHE A 18 5.70 -13.09 20.96
N LEU A 19 4.93 -13.13 19.88
CA LEU A 19 4.66 -14.33 19.09
C LEU A 19 5.35 -14.18 17.73
N ASN A 20 6.32 -15.05 17.47
CA ASN A 20 6.95 -15.17 16.17
C ASN A 20 6.13 -16.13 15.30
N ILE A 21 5.86 -15.71 14.06
CA ILE A 21 5.17 -16.51 13.06
C ILE A 21 6.10 -16.70 11.88
N ARG A 22 6.43 -17.95 11.56
CA ARG A 22 7.20 -18.31 10.37
C ARG A 22 6.26 -18.92 9.34
N LEU A 23 6.19 -18.28 8.18
CA LEU A 23 5.43 -18.79 7.05
C LEU A 23 6.12 -20.03 6.46
N ASP A 24 5.31 -20.95 5.96
CA ASP A 24 5.79 -22.10 5.22
C ASP A 24 6.47 -21.67 3.90
N PRO A 25 7.73 -22.06 3.63
CA PRO A 25 8.43 -21.65 2.42
C PRO A 25 7.79 -22.14 1.11
N GLU A 26 7.21 -23.34 1.10
CA GLU A 26 6.53 -23.89 -0.07
C GLU A 26 5.24 -23.11 -0.33
N TRP A 27 4.49 -22.78 0.72
CA TRP A 27 3.33 -21.92 0.62
C TRP A 27 3.69 -20.53 0.07
N VAL A 28 4.79 -19.92 0.55
CA VAL A 28 5.27 -18.61 0.05
C VAL A 28 5.65 -18.70 -1.43
N ALA A 29 6.38 -19.75 -1.84
CA ALA A 29 6.74 -19.97 -3.24
C ALA A 29 5.50 -20.15 -4.12
N ALA A 30 4.49 -20.88 -3.64
CA ALA A 30 3.24 -21.10 -4.35
C ALA A 30 2.46 -19.80 -4.62
N GLN A 31 2.66 -18.73 -3.82
CA GLN A 31 1.98 -17.44 -4.03
C GLN A 31 2.37 -16.75 -5.35
N VAL A 32 3.51 -17.08 -5.95
CA VAL A 32 3.92 -16.49 -7.24
C VAL A 32 2.87 -16.73 -8.33
N GLY A 33 2.25 -17.91 -8.36
CA GLY A 33 1.20 -18.25 -9.33
C GLY A 33 -0.02 -17.33 -9.23
N PRO A 34 -0.71 -17.29 -8.06
CA PRO A 34 -1.81 -16.37 -7.80
C PRO A 34 -1.46 -14.89 -8.01
N ILE A 35 -0.27 -14.45 -7.60
CA ILE A 35 0.19 -13.06 -7.80
C ILE A 35 0.25 -12.72 -9.29
N ARG A 36 0.85 -13.60 -10.10
CA ARG A 36 0.91 -13.41 -11.56
C ARG A 36 -0.47 -13.44 -12.20
N ALA A 37 -1.35 -14.33 -11.74
CA ALA A 37 -2.74 -14.43 -12.23
C ALA A 37 -3.57 -13.18 -11.91
N ALA A 38 -3.37 -12.58 -10.73
CA ALA A 38 -4.01 -11.32 -10.34
C ALA A 38 -3.56 -10.10 -11.19
N GLY A 39 -2.38 -10.20 -11.80
CA GLY A 39 -1.88 -9.24 -12.79
C GLY A 39 -1.63 -7.83 -12.21
N PRO A 40 -1.76 -6.76 -13.03
CA PRO A 40 -1.41 -5.39 -12.62
C PRO A 40 -2.25 -4.80 -11.48
N ARG A 41 -3.32 -5.50 -11.06
CA ARG A 41 -4.18 -5.08 -9.94
C ARG A 41 -3.83 -5.76 -8.63
N TYR A 42 -2.86 -6.69 -8.62
CA TYR A 42 -2.39 -7.30 -7.38
C TYR A 42 -1.94 -6.24 -6.37
N GLY A 43 -2.23 -6.47 -5.09
CA GLY A 43 -1.91 -5.54 -4.00
C GLY A 43 -2.86 -4.34 -3.88
N ARG A 44 -3.88 -4.21 -4.75
CA ARG A 44 -4.97 -3.26 -4.52
C ARG A 44 -5.97 -3.84 -3.53
N ALA A 45 -6.47 -2.99 -2.63
CA ALA A 45 -7.49 -3.34 -1.68
C ALA A 45 -8.84 -2.74 -2.09
N SER A 46 -9.92 -3.46 -1.85
CA SER A 46 -11.25 -2.87 -1.72
C SER A 46 -11.46 -2.48 -0.26
N THR A 47 -11.86 -1.24 -0.01
CA THR A 47 -12.30 -0.81 1.32
C THR A 47 -13.81 -0.91 1.42
N GLU A 48 -14.32 -1.40 2.55
CA GLU A 48 -15.76 -1.47 2.83
C GLU A 48 -16.37 -0.07 3.04
N ALA A 49 -15.53 0.94 3.34
CA ALA A 49 -15.94 2.31 3.58
C ALA A 49 -15.10 3.29 2.76
N PRO A 50 -15.35 3.39 1.43
CA PRO A 50 -14.63 4.34 0.58
C PRO A 50 -14.90 5.78 1.04
N ARG A 51 -13.87 6.61 0.94
CA ARG A 51 -13.92 8.03 1.28
C ARG A 51 -13.58 8.83 0.04
N ARG A 52 -14.19 10.00 -0.09
CA ARG A 52 -13.76 11.04 -1.04
C ARG A 52 -12.63 11.83 -0.40
N ILE A 53 -11.46 11.81 -1.01
CA ILE A 53 -10.24 12.43 -0.48
C ILE A 53 -9.70 13.40 -1.53
N ASN A 54 -9.51 14.65 -1.12
CA ASN A 54 -8.78 15.62 -1.92
C ASN A 54 -7.30 15.62 -1.50
N VAL A 55 -6.39 15.45 -2.45
CA VAL A 55 -4.95 15.57 -2.24
C VAL A 55 -4.48 16.81 -2.99
N GLU A 56 -4.19 17.86 -2.23
CA GLU A 56 -3.62 19.11 -2.73
C GLU A 56 -2.10 19.06 -2.58
N PHE A 57 -1.37 19.41 -3.64
CA PHE A 57 0.09 19.40 -3.64
C PHE A 57 0.68 20.36 -4.67
N VAL A 58 2.00 20.59 -4.59
CA VAL A 58 2.79 21.58 -5.35
C VAL A 58 2.64 23.02 -4.85
N SER A 59 1.43 23.55 -4.65
CA SER A 59 1.14 24.94 -4.23
C SER A 59 2.08 25.97 -4.90
N ALA A 60 2.31 25.84 -6.19
CA ALA A 60 3.24 26.70 -6.92
C ALA A 60 2.60 28.07 -7.15
N ASN A 61 3.26 29.11 -6.67
CA ASN A 61 2.86 30.48 -6.99
C ASN A 61 2.78 30.65 -8.53
N PRO A 62 1.59 30.95 -9.11
CA PRO A 62 1.39 31.00 -10.55
C PRO A 62 2.16 32.15 -11.25
N THR A 63 2.73 33.07 -10.47
CA THR A 63 3.52 34.19 -10.98
C THR A 63 5.04 33.93 -10.98
N GLY A 64 5.50 32.86 -10.31
CA GLY A 64 6.90 32.49 -10.22
C GLY A 64 7.26 31.27 -11.07
N PRO A 65 8.53 31.12 -11.48
CA PRO A 65 8.97 29.93 -12.21
C PRO A 65 8.89 28.68 -11.33
N LEU A 66 8.46 27.55 -11.90
CA LEU A 66 8.57 26.25 -11.24
C LEU A 66 10.05 25.92 -10.99
N HIS A 67 10.38 25.47 -9.78
CA HIS A 67 11.74 25.07 -9.42
C HIS A 67 11.77 23.64 -8.85
N VAL A 68 12.97 23.10 -8.67
CA VAL A 68 13.19 21.72 -8.18
C VAL A 68 12.48 21.41 -6.85
N GLY A 69 12.32 22.41 -5.96
CA GLY A 69 11.51 22.27 -4.75
C GLY A 69 10.05 21.85 -5.01
N ASN A 70 9.45 22.33 -6.10
CA ASN A 70 8.06 22.00 -6.48
C ASN A 70 7.96 20.58 -7.02
N ALA A 71 9.01 20.08 -7.68
CA ALA A 71 9.06 18.71 -8.19
C ALA A 71 8.99 17.66 -7.06
N ARG A 72 9.56 17.96 -5.89
CA ARG A 72 9.44 17.09 -4.71
C ARG A 72 7.98 17.01 -4.23
N GLY A 73 7.30 18.15 -4.14
CA GLY A 73 5.88 18.21 -3.78
C GLY A 73 5.00 17.47 -4.79
N ALA A 74 5.28 17.65 -6.08
CA ALA A 74 4.61 16.98 -7.19
C ALA A 74 4.69 15.45 -7.06
N PHE A 75 5.90 14.92 -6.84
CA PHE A 75 6.12 13.48 -6.73
C PHE A 75 5.42 12.88 -5.51
N VAL A 76 5.56 13.50 -4.34
CA VAL A 76 4.97 12.97 -3.11
C VAL A 76 3.44 12.96 -3.19
N GLY A 77 2.83 14.05 -3.67
CA GLY A 77 1.37 14.14 -3.79
C GLY A 77 0.79 13.14 -4.79
N ASP A 78 1.44 12.94 -5.95
CA ASP A 78 1.01 11.94 -6.92
C ASP A 78 1.15 10.51 -6.39
N VAL A 79 2.27 10.17 -5.73
CA VAL A 79 2.47 8.84 -5.11
C VAL A 79 1.42 8.58 -4.03
N LEU A 80 1.19 9.54 -3.13
CA LEU A 80 0.17 9.41 -2.08
C LEU A 80 -1.22 9.18 -2.70
N SER A 81 -1.57 9.96 -3.73
CA SER A 81 -2.86 9.83 -4.42
C SER A 81 -3.03 8.45 -5.06
N ARG A 82 -1.96 7.89 -5.65
CA ARG A 82 -1.96 6.53 -6.21
C ARG A 82 -2.12 5.46 -5.14
N VAL A 83 -1.46 5.59 -4.00
CA VAL A 83 -1.61 4.66 -2.87
C VAL A 83 -3.03 4.68 -2.31
N LEU A 84 -3.61 5.87 -2.09
CA LEU A 84 -4.98 6.02 -1.61
C LEU A 84 -6.01 5.45 -2.61
N SER A 85 -5.79 5.67 -3.91
CA SER A 85 -6.62 5.07 -4.97
C SER A 85 -6.50 3.54 -4.98
N ALA A 86 -5.28 3.01 -4.79
CA ALA A 86 -5.02 1.57 -4.72
C ALA A 86 -5.60 0.91 -3.46
N ALA A 87 -5.79 1.67 -2.38
CA ALA A 87 -6.50 1.25 -1.17
C ALA A 87 -8.03 1.30 -1.28
N GLY A 88 -8.56 1.76 -2.43
CA GLY A 88 -9.99 1.76 -2.74
C GLY A 88 -10.74 3.06 -2.42
N HIS A 89 -10.03 4.17 -2.20
CA HIS A 89 -10.67 5.49 -2.01
C HIS A 89 -10.92 6.22 -3.34
N ASP A 90 -11.89 7.13 -3.32
CA ASP A 90 -12.15 8.07 -4.42
C ASP A 90 -11.27 9.31 -4.22
N VAL A 91 -10.27 9.50 -5.07
CA VAL A 91 -9.19 10.48 -4.86
C VAL A 91 -9.20 11.55 -5.95
N THR A 92 -9.47 12.78 -5.54
CA THR A 92 -9.27 13.99 -6.36
C THR A 92 -7.86 14.51 -6.12
N ARG A 93 -7.18 14.92 -7.21
CA ARG A 93 -5.86 15.54 -7.18
C ARG A 93 -6.02 17.01 -7.55
N GLU A 94 -5.56 17.90 -6.70
CA GLU A 94 -5.53 19.33 -6.98
C GLU A 94 -4.09 19.82 -7.02
N TYR A 95 -3.73 20.41 -8.16
CA TYR A 95 -2.45 21.05 -8.40
C TYR A 95 -2.68 22.55 -8.24
N TYR A 96 -2.22 23.07 -7.11
CA TYR A 96 -2.17 24.51 -6.86
C TYR A 96 -0.77 25.05 -7.08
#